data_AF-A0A9D6SME3-F1
#
_entry.id   AF-A0A9D6SME3-F1
#
_cell.length_a   1.000
_cell.length_b   1.000
_cell.length_c   1.000
_cell.angle_alpha   90.00
_cell.angle_beta   90.00
_cell.angle_gamma   90.00
#
_symmetry.space_group_name_H-M   'P 1'
#
loop_
_entity.id
_entity.type
_entity.pdbx_description
1 polymer ?
#
loop_
_entity_poly.entity_id
_entity_poly.type
_entity_poly.pdbx_seq_one_letter_code
_entity_poly.pdbx_strand_id
1 'polypeptide(L)' 'MQTVKDLSIDQLRSLIAEVVEEKFRELLGDPDEGLTLRPEVRERLLKSLNLPRDSRQTTPAADVAAQLGLEW' A
#
# COMPACT_ATOMS: atom_id res chain seq x y z
N MET A 1 -12.28 -30.17 -18.09
CA MET A 1 -12.67 -29.05 -17.20
C MET A 1 -12.59 -29.59 -15.79
N GLN A 2 -11.73 -29.01 -14.94
CA GLN A 2 -11.60 -29.45 -13.55
C GLN A 2 -12.82 -28.96 -12.76
N THR A 3 -13.37 -29.83 -11.91
CA THR A 3 -14.52 -29.51 -11.07
C THR A 3 -14.11 -29.54 -9.60
N VAL A 4 -14.88 -28.90 -8.72
CA VAL A 4 -14.52 -28.78 -7.28
C VAL A 4 -14.31 -30.15 -6.62
N LYS A 5 -15.07 -31.17 -7.02
CA LYS A 5 -14.93 -32.55 -6.54
C LYS A 5 -13.60 -33.21 -6.92
N ASP A 6 -12.87 -32.64 -7.89
CA ASP A 6 -11.58 -33.16 -8.36
C ASP A 6 -10.41 -32.56 -7.56
N LEU A 7 -10.67 -31.68 -6.58
CA LEU A 7 -9.65 -31.07 -5.73
C LEU A 7 -9.34 -31.95 -4.51
N SER A 8 -8.05 -32.09 -4.21
CA SER A 8 -7.62 -32.53 -2.88
C SER A 8 -7.97 -31.49 -1.81
N ILE A 9 -7.94 -31.92 -0.54
CA ILE A 9 -8.20 -31.03 0.61
C ILE A 9 -7.22 -29.85 0.61
N ASP A 10 -5.95 -30.09 0.29
CA ASP A 10 -4.93 -29.05 0.27
C ASP A 10 -5.18 -28.03 -0.85
N GLN A 11 -5.54 -28.50 -2.04
CA GLN A 11 -5.89 -27.61 -3.15
C GLN A 11 -7.13 -26.77 -2.85
N LEU A 12 -8.15 -27.37 -2.21
CA LEU A 12 -9.34 -26.64 -1.80
C LEU A 12 -9.01 -25.59 -0.73
N ARG A 13 -8.15 -25.92 0.24
CA ARG A 13 -7.68 -24.97 1.26
C ARG A 13 -6.93 -23.80 0.63
N SER A 14 -6.04 -24.06 -0.32
CA SER A 14 -5.31 -23.01 -1.04
C SER A 14 -6.25 -22.09 -1.81
N LEU A 15 -7.22 -22.64 -2.53
CA LEU A 15 -8.23 -21.86 -3.26
C LEU A 15 -9.03 -20.96 -2.31
N ILE A 16 -9.47 -21.49 -1.16
CA ILE A 16 -10.19 -20.69 -0.16
C ILE A 16 -9.30 -19.58 0.41
N ALA A 17 -8.03 -19.87 0.71
CA ALA A 17 -7.10 -18.88 1.23
C ALA A 17 -6.89 -17.71 0.25
N GLU A 18 -6.73 -18.01 -1.04
CA GLU A 18 -6.58 -17.02 -2.09
C GLU A 18 -7.81 -16.10 -2.19
N VAL A 19 -9.01 -16.69 -2.23
CA VAL A 19 -10.27 -15.92 -2.27
C VAL A 19 -10.43 -15.06 -1.02
N VAL A 20 -10.09 -15.58 0.15
CA VAL A 20 -10.14 -14.82 1.40
C VAL A 20 -9.17 -13.63 1.37
N GLU A 21 -7.94 -13.83 0.87
CA GLU A 21 -6.96 -12.76 0.72
C GLU A 21 -7.41 -11.67 -0.27
N GLU A 22 -8.02 -12.07 -1.39
CA GLU A 22 -8.68 -11.14 -2.32
C GLU A 22 -9.77 -10.32 -1.62
N LYS A 23 -10.64 -10.97 -0.83
CA LYS A 23 -11.68 -10.26 -0.06
C LYS A 23 -11.13 -9.36 1.02
N PHE A 24 -10.03 -9.73 1.68
CA PHE A 24 -9.37 -8.84 2.61
C PHE A 24 -8.79 -7.61 1.91
N ARG A 25 -8.21 -7.74 0.71
CA ARG A 25 -7.76 -6.58 -0.08
C ARG A 25 -8.92 -5.67 -0.49
N GLU A 26 -10.07 -6.24 -0.84
CA GLU A 26 -11.27 -5.45 -1.15
C GLU A 26 -11.83 -4.71 0.09
N LEU A 27 -11.81 -5.36 1.27
CA LEU A 27 -12.43 -4.85 2.49
C LEU A 27 -11.52 -3.90 3.27
N LEU A 28 -10.21 -4.18 3.30
CA LEU A 28 -9.21 -3.37 3.97
C LEU A 28 -8.70 -2.33 2.97
N GLY A 29 -9.54 -1.33 2.69
CA GLY A 29 -9.18 -0.15 1.92
C GLY A 29 -8.15 0.74 2.64
N ASP A 30 -7.91 1.93 2.10
CA ASP A 30 -7.01 2.90 2.74
C ASP A 30 -7.56 3.28 4.13
N PRO A 31 -6.83 2.97 5.22
CA PRO A 31 -7.29 3.29 6.57
C PRO A 31 -7.44 4.80 6.81
N ASP A 32 -6.79 5.63 5.98
CA ASP A 32 -6.88 7.09 6.04
C ASP A 32 -7.95 7.68 5.10
N GLU A 33 -8.73 6.83 4.40
CA GLU A 33 -9.77 7.29 3.48
C GLU A 33 -10.81 8.19 4.18
N GLY A 34 -11.06 9.37 3.61
CA GLY A 34 -12.00 10.34 4.16
C GLY A 34 -11.48 11.16 5.35
N LEU A 35 -10.25 10.90 5.82
CA LEU A 35 -9.64 11.72 6.87
C LEU A 35 -9.11 13.05 6.32
N THR A 36 -9.10 14.08 7.17
CA THR A 36 -8.53 15.40 6.83
C THR A 36 -7.16 15.56 7.48
N LEU A 37 -6.25 16.24 6.76
CA LEU A 37 -4.94 16.56 7.31
C LEU A 37 -5.07 17.50 8.51
N ARG A 38 -4.37 17.17 9.58
CA ARG A 38 -4.20 18.07 10.73
C ARG A 38 -3.58 19.41 10.28
N PRO A 39 -4.03 20.57 10.80
CA PRO A 39 -3.56 21.88 10.35
C PRO A 39 -2.03 22.03 10.32
N GLU A 40 -1.34 21.53 11.34
CA GLU A 40 0.12 21.56 11.46
C GLU A 40 0.83 20.75 10.37
N VAL A 41 0.24 19.62 9.96
CA VAL A 41 0.76 18.78 8.87
C VAL A 41 0.56 19.51 7.54
N ARG A 42 -0.62 20.09 7.32
CA ARG A 42 -0.93 20.87 6.13
C ARG A 42 0.00 22.07 5.98
N GLU A 43 0.21 22.85 7.04
CA GLU A 43 1.10 24.01 7.01
C GLU A 43 2.56 23.62 6.73
N ARG A 44 3.04 22.53 7.34
CA ARG A 44 4.38 22.02 7.09
C ARG A 44 4.56 21.59 5.64
N LEU A 45 3.58 20.89 5.06
CA LEU A 45 3.61 20.50 3.65
C LEU A 45 3.61 21.71 2.72
N LEU A 46 2.77 22.71 2.98
CA LEU A 46 2.73 23.94 2.19
C LEU A 46 4.08 24.67 2.23
N LYS A 47 4.74 24.76 3.39
CA LYS A 47 6.09 25.33 3.49
C LYS A 47 7.08 24.58 2.61
N SER A 48 7.12 23.24 2.70
CA SER A 48 8.02 22.42 1.88
C SER A 48 7.74 22.53 0.38
N LEU A 49 6.47 22.60 -0.02
CA LEU A 49 6.06 22.73 -1.43
C LEU A 49 6.31 24.13 -2.01
N ASN A 50 6.41 25.16 -1.17
CA ASN A 50 6.70 26.52 -1.60
C ASN A 50 8.21 26.84 -1.64
N LEU A 51 9.06 25.94 -1.14
CA LEU A 51 10.52 26.09 -1.28
C LEU A 51 10.91 25.99 -2.77
N PRO A 52 11.87 26.80 -3.24
CA PRO A 52 12.47 26.64 -4.57
C PRO A 52 12.97 25.21 -4.74
N ARG A 53 12.89 24.66 -5.97
CA ARG A 53 13.32 23.28 -6.25
C ARG A 53 14.77 23.04 -5.83
N ASP A 54 15.64 24.02 -6.08
CA ASP A 54 17.06 23.95 -5.76
C ASP A 54 17.33 24.01 -4.24
N SER A 55 16.35 24.44 -3.44
CA SER A 55 16.41 24.47 -1.98
C SER A 55 15.70 23.28 -1.33
N ARG A 56 15.03 22.41 -2.11
CA ARG A 56 14.42 21.19 -1.58
C ARG A 56 15.47 20.11 -1.50
N GLN A 57 15.69 19.61 -0.30
CA GLN A 57 16.40 18.37 -0.11
C GLN A 57 15.47 17.23 -0.55
N THR A 58 15.83 16.55 -1.64
CA THR A 58 15.10 15.36 -2.13
C THR A 58 16.01 14.15 -2.04
N THR A 59 15.43 13.02 -1.67
CA THR A 59 16.09 11.72 -1.74
C THR A 59 15.43 10.92 -2.87
N PRO A 60 16.19 10.29 -3.76
CA PRO A 60 15.63 9.38 -4.76
C PRO A 60 14.76 8.31 -4.09
N ALA A 61 13.61 8.01 -4.70
CA ALA A 61 12.66 7.10 -4.10
C ALA A 61 13.20 5.66 -3.97
N ALA A 62 14.07 5.24 -4.91
CA ALA A 62 14.79 3.97 -4.83
C ALA A 62 15.70 3.88 -3.59
N ASP A 63 16.37 4.98 -3.21
CA ASP A 63 17.23 5.01 -2.03
C ASP A 63 16.41 4.89 -0.74
N VAL A 64 15.23 5.53 -0.71
CA VAL A 64 14.29 5.42 0.41
C VAL A 64 13.73 3.99 0.51
N ALA A 65 13.36 3.39 -0.61
CA ALA A 65 12.88 2.01 -0.67
C ALA A 65 13.94 1.03 -0.14
N ALA A 66 15.19 1.17 -0.58
CA ALA A 66 16.31 0.37 -0.09
C ALA A 66 16.53 0.53 1.44
N GLN A 67 16.44 1.75 1.98
CA GLN A 67 16.55 2.00 3.42
C GLN A 67 15.42 1.34 4.23
N LEU A 68 14.23 1.23 3.65
CA LEU A 68 13.05 0.64 4.28
C LEU A 68 12.91 -0.86 4.03
N GLY A 69 13.83 -1.47 3.26
CA GLY A 69 13.74 -2.89 2.87
C GLY A 69 12.57 -3.19 1.93
N LEU A 70 12.14 -2.20 1.14
CA LEU A 70 11.07 -2.31 0.16
C LEU A 70 11.66 -2.53 -1.24
N GLU A 71 10.96 -3.31 -2.07
CA GLU A 71 11.32 -3.42 -3.50
C GLU A 71 10.82 -2.20 -4.28
N TRP A 72 11.60 -1.77 -5.28
CA TRP A 72 11.36 -0.58 -6.10
C TRP A 72 11.27 -0.93 -7.59
#